data_AF-A0A8H5BN89-F1
#
_entry.id   AF-A0A8H5BN89-F1
#
_cell.length_a   1.000
_cell.length_b   1.000
_cell.length_c   1.000
_cell.angle_alpha   90.00
_cell.angle_beta   90.00
_cell.angle_gamma   90.00
#
_symmetry.space_group_name_H-M   'P 1'
#
loop_
_entity.id
_entity.type
_entity.pdbx_description
1 polymer ?
#
loop_
_entity_poly.entity_id
_entity_poly.type
_entity_poly.pdbx_seq_one_letter_code
_entity_poly.pdbx_strand_id
1 'polypeptide(L)'
;MLRHDRSGLGTTKFLTNRRQWMLGGICFLTVGFLLYRWSLFSSGDEVEVLDKSTPTSVTTAVGYSQKLDVLNYPHPTDTFRANLRSDQYYVTAWATGGFTNEFLSYVHLLYLAFVSERVPILPPFIADAHITWGTGPVDFGEIFNISALETHLKRPILEWSDVKTVQQTRPSTPEFYSYTNNHTERIGCWSTRARHEAKPAGATRHEGLLGFDASYTRVPNIAYKNPDRQDDPNVMFHALAATIAVRHPYPTSDLPLMAASPSGSKLRPDEHLACYDFLYYATSGITDYEWKYPWSPEWRVIGVHLPFTDRMIDLATKYLRTVYSKELTQSGLNDLPPLITVHIRRGDFTGVGQCSNDKPCRTGTELFAKAVDEVKKQLAEERGLQVPSVFITSDEKEPLFWDEISALGWRFINHTAEKTLDRYGEWYPPLIDTVALSLGVGFVGTLDSTFSTLSARRVEDWNRGAIRLVDRRLT
;
A
#
# COMPACT_ATOMS: atom_id res chain seq x y z
N MET A 1 51.94 20.32 41.62
CA MET A 1 53.28 20.05 42.18
C MET A 1 54.01 19.18 41.16
N LEU A 2 55.09 19.73 40.58
CA LEU A 2 56.16 19.14 39.76
C LEU A 2 55.90 18.61 38.34
N ARG A 3 56.50 19.36 37.40
CA ARG A 3 56.92 19.04 36.02
C ARG A 3 58.20 18.19 36.00
N HIS A 4 58.40 17.46 34.90
CA HIS A 4 59.66 17.23 34.13
C HIS A 4 59.23 16.46 32.86
N ASP A 5 59.45 16.82 31.59
CA ASP A 5 60.46 17.57 30.83
C ASP A 5 61.86 16.92 30.78
N ARG A 6 62.15 16.11 29.73
CA ARG A 6 63.06 16.46 28.61
C ARG A 6 63.68 15.27 27.84
N SER A 7 63.69 15.45 26.50
CA SER A 7 64.79 15.25 25.52
C SER A 7 65.39 13.89 25.17
N GLY A 8 65.66 13.70 23.87
CA GLY A 8 66.92 13.06 23.42
C GLY A 8 66.87 12.32 22.09
N LEU A 9 67.51 12.87 21.04
CA LEU A 9 67.71 12.30 19.70
C LEU A 9 68.60 11.04 19.67
N GLY A 10 68.46 10.22 18.62
CA GLY A 10 69.48 9.26 18.20
C GLY A 10 69.09 8.40 16.99
N THR A 11 69.60 8.75 15.82
CA THR A 11 69.49 8.07 14.52
C THR A 11 70.40 6.84 14.41
N THR A 12 69.95 5.75 13.77
CA THR A 12 70.76 4.97 12.78
C THR A 12 69.95 3.91 12.01
N LYS A 13 69.97 4.06 10.67
CA LYS A 13 69.95 3.10 9.55
C LYS A 13 69.53 1.63 9.81
N PHE A 14 68.52 1.17 9.06
CA PHE A 14 68.59 -0.08 8.26
C PHE A 14 67.62 0.00 7.06
N LEU A 15 68.19 0.15 5.86
CA LEU A 15 67.53 -0.08 4.57
C LEU A 15 67.92 -1.50 4.13
N THR A 16 66.97 -2.32 3.71
CA THR A 16 66.88 -2.92 2.35
C THR A 16 65.88 -4.09 2.28
N ASN A 17 65.28 -4.23 1.10
CA ASN A 17 64.53 -5.40 0.58
C ASN A 17 63.10 -5.66 1.05
N ARG A 18 62.13 -4.95 0.45
CA ARG A 18 60.75 -5.47 0.31
C ARG A 18 59.91 -4.82 -0.81
N ARG A 19 60.50 -4.63 -2.01
CA ARG A 19 59.82 -3.97 -3.15
C ARG A 19 59.70 -4.77 -4.44
N GLN A 20 59.77 -6.11 -4.40
CA GLN A 20 59.62 -6.96 -5.60
C GLN A 20 58.45 -7.97 -5.56
N TRP A 21 57.65 -8.03 -4.49
CA TRP A 21 56.56 -9.03 -4.37
C TRP A 21 55.13 -8.48 -4.46
N MET A 22 54.93 -7.16 -4.62
CA MET A 22 53.57 -6.58 -4.69
C MET A 22 53.06 -6.25 -6.10
N LEU A 23 53.90 -6.32 -7.14
CA LEU A 23 53.46 -6.01 -8.52
C LEU A 23 53.03 -7.25 -9.33
N GLY A 24 53.40 -8.47 -8.90
CA GLY A 24 52.98 -9.70 -9.57
C GLY A 24 51.55 -10.15 -9.22
N GLY A 25 51.05 -9.85 -8.01
CA GLY A 25 49.74 -10.31 -7.55
C GLY A 25 48.54 -9.56 -8.15
N ILE A 26 48.73 -8.32 -8.59
CA ILE A 26 47.64 -7.47 -9.08
C ILE A 26 47.30 -7.78 -10.56
N CYS A 27 48.25 -8.27 -11.36
CA CYS A 27 47.99 -8.64 -12.76
C CYS A 27 47.25 -9.98 -12.93
N PHE A 28 47.38 -10.94 -12.00
CA PHE A 28 46.68 -12.22 -12.12
C PHE A 28 45.19 -12.12 -11.74
N LEU A 29 44.83 -11.23 -10.82
CA LEU A 29 43.43 -11.06 -10.39
C LEU A 29 42.58 -10.30 -11.42
N THR A 30 43.18 -9.37 -12.19
CA THR A 30 42.45 -8.61 -13.22
C THR A 30 42.19 -9.41 -14.49
N VAL A 31 43.13 -10.28 -14.91
CA VAL A 31 42.93 -11.17 -16.07
C VAL A 31 41.91 -12.27 -15.77
N GLY A 32 41.94 -12.83 -14.55
CA GLY A 32 40.94 -13.82 -14.11
C GLY A 32 39.50 -13.28 -14.09
N PHE A 33 39.32 -12.03 -13.66
CA PHE A 33 37.99 -11.39 -13.63
C PHE A 33 37.46 -11.06 -15.02
N LEU A 34 38.33 -10.68 -15.97
CA LEU A 34 37.94 -10.41 -17.35
C LEU A 34 37.58 -11.68 -18.13
N LEU A 35 38.30 -12.79 -17.90
CA LEU A 35 37.98 -14.09 -18.51
C LEU A 35 36.67 -14.69 -17.95
N TYR A 36 36.41 -14.51 -16.65
CA TYR A 36 35.13 -14.92 -16.04
C TYR A 36 33.94 -14.12 -16.59
N ARG A 37 34.08 -12.81 -16.80
CA ARG A 37 33.03 -12.00 -17.46
C ARG A 37 32.81 -12.37 -18.92
N TRP A 38 33.86 -12.72 -19.67
CA TRP A 38 33.72 -13.15 -21.06
C TRP A 38 33.00 -14.50 -21.18
N SER A 39 33.26 -15.43 -20.24
CA SER A 39 32.53 -16.70 -20.14
C SER A 39 31.04 -16.52 -19.84
N LEU A 40 30.65 -15.50 -19.07
CA LEU A 40 29.23 -15.21 -18.75
C LEU A 40 28.49 -14.47 -19.87
N PHE A 41 29.21 -13.90 -20.85
CA PHE A 41 28.62 -13.20 -21.99
C PHE A 41 28.64 -14.02 -23.30
N SER A 42 29.26 -15.19 -23.30
CA SER A 42 29.39 -16.05 -24.50
C SER A 42 28.40 -17.23 -24.55
N SER A 43 27.52 -17.39 -23.56
CA SER A 43 26.35 -18.27 -23.68
C SER A 43 25.23 -17.49 -24.38
N GLY A 44 25.29 -17.48 -25.72
CA GLY A 44 24.22 -16.98 -26.56
C GLY A 44 23.06 -17.96 -26.54
N ASP A 45 21.94 -17.55 -25.94
CA ASP A 45 20.65 -18.17 -26.20
C ASP A 45 20.16 -17.67 -27.56
N GLU A 46 19.89 -18.62 -28.46
CA GLU A 46 19.18 -18.37 -29.71
C GLU A 46 17.81 -17.75 -29.39
N VAL A 47 17.58 -16.55 -29.92
CA VAL A 47 16.26 -15.91 -29.91
C VAL A 47 15.40 -16.64 -30.94
N GLU A 48 14.62 -17.60 -30.46
CA GLU A 48 13.55 -18.23 -31.24
C GLU A 48 12.47 -17.18 -31.53
N VAL A 49 12.30 -16.88 -32.82
CA VAL A 49 11.29 -15.96 -33.34
C VAL A 49 9.92 -16.62 -33.17
N LEU A 50 9.18 -16.20 -32.13
CA LEU A 50 7.84 -16.69 -31.85
C LEU A 50 6.85 -16.15 -32.89
N ASP A 51 6.35 -17.07 -33.72
CA ASP A 51 5.35 -16.84 -34.75
C ASP A 51 4.00 -16.40 -34.15
N LYS A 52 3.43 -15.34 -34.72
CA LYS A 52 2.11 -14.81 -34.37
C LYS A 52 1.07 -15.58 -35.20
N SER A 53 0.45 -16.61 -34.62
CA SER A 53 -0.97 -16.88 -34.89
C SER A 53 -1.54 -18.00 -34.01
N THR A 54 -2.65 -17.67 -33.33
CA THR A 54 -3.85 -18.47 -33.02
C THR A 54 -4.27 -18.30 -31.56
N PRO A 55 -5.48 -17.78 -31.28
CA PRO A 55 -5.97 -17.57 -29.92
C PRO A 55 -6.30 -18.92 -29.29
N THR A 56 -5.42 -19.40 -28.43
CA THR A 56 -5.70 -20.57 -27.60
C THR A 56 -6.52 -20.09 -26.40
N SER A 57 -7.72 -20.64 -26.28
CA SER A 57 -8.64 -20.49 -25.15
C SER A 57 -7.90 -20.56 -23.80
N VAL A 58 -7.81 -19.42 -23.11
CA VAL A 58 -7.28 -19.32 -21.75
C VAL A 58 -8.17 -20.17 -20.85
N THR A 59 -7.60 -21.27 -20.35
CA THR A 59 -8.26 -22.16 -19.41
C THR A 59 -8.14 -21.54 -18.01
N THR A 60 -9.27 -21.17 -17.42
CA THR A 60 -9.46 -20.51 -16.12
C THR A 60 -9.19 -21.41 -14.89
N ALA A 61 -8.34 -22.44 -14.99
CA ALA A 61 -8.31 -23.53 -14.02
C ALA A 61 -7.29 -23.42 -12.86
N VAL A 62 -6.50 -22.34 -12.74
CA VAL A 62 -5.39 -22.30 -11.75
C VAL A 62 -5.75 -21.62 -10.41
N GLY A 63 -6.84 -20.84 -10.33
CA GLY A 63 -7.17 -20.08 -9.11
C GLY A 63 -7.94 -20.84 -8.02
N TYR A 64 -8.79 -21.82 -8.39
CA TYR A 64 -9.70 -22.45 -7.42
C TYR A 64 -9.01 -23.46 -6.49
N SER A 65 -7.83 -23.95 -6.86
CA SER A 65 -7.16 -25.03 -6.12
C SER A 65 -6.59 -24.58 -4.78
N GLN A 66 -6.14 -23.33 -4.64
CA GLN A 66 -5.42 -22.88 -3.44
C GLN A 66 -6.36 -22.55 -2.27
N LYS A 67 -7.60 -22.12 -2.53
CA LYS A 67 -8.54 -21.77 -1.46
C LYS A 67 -9.02 -23.00 -0.69
N LEU A 68 -9.23 -24.13 -1.37
CA LEU A 68 -9.62 -25.41 -0.75
C LEU A 68 -8.51 -26.01 0.15
N ASP A 69 -7.26 -25.61 -0.05
CA ASP A 69 -6.17 -26.03 0.83
C ASP A 69 -6.27 -25.39 2.22
N VAL A 70 -7.00 -24.26 2.34
CA VAL A 70 -7.13 -23.47 3.57
C VAL A 70 -8.57 -23.26 4.03
N LEU A 71 -9.56 -23.86 3.39
CA LEU A 71 -10.97 -23.83 3.83
C LEU A 71 -11.55 -25.25 3.89
N ASN A 72 -12.56 -25.46 4.73
CA ASN A 72 -13.32 -26.71 4.80
C ASN A 72 -14.26 -26.86 3.59
N TYR A 73 -14.78 -25.73 3.09
CA TYR A 73 -15.73 -25.68 1.98
C TYR A 73 -15.30 -24.67 0.91
N PRO A 74 -15.61 -24.91 -0.38
CA PRO A 74 -15.32 -23.98 -1.47
C PRO A 74 -16.28 -22.79 -1.53
N HIS A 75 -17.22 -22.70 -0.58
CA HIS A 75 -18.24 -21.68 -0.53
C HIS A 75 -18.34 -21.11 0.90
N PRO A 76 -18.87 -19.89 1.05
CA PRO A 76 -18.98 -19.25 2.36
C PRO A 76 -20.01 -19.97 3.21
N THR A 77 -19.75 -20.09 4.52
CA THR A 77 -20.69 -20.68 5.48
C THR A 77 -21.35 -19.63 6.37
N ASP A 78 -22.27 -20.02 7.24
CA ASP A 78 -22.96 -19.07 8.14
C ASP A 78 -22.01 -18.46 9.18
N THR A 79 -21.01 -19.21 9.62
CA THR A 79 -20.03 -18.82 10.63
C THR A 79 -18.63 -18.98 10.08
N PHE A 80 -17.68 -18.15 10.50
CA PHE A 80 -16.31 -18.31 10.01
C PHE A 80 -15.69 -19.61 10.54
N ARG A 81 -16.02 -20.02 11.76
CA ARG A 81 -15.52 -21.26 12.36
C ARG A 81 -15.92 -22.52 11.60
N ALA A 82 -17.06 -22.52 10.92
CA ALA A 82 -17.46 -23.66 10.11
C ALA A 82 -16.58 -23.81 8.86
N ASN A 83 -16.10 -22.71 8.28
CA ASN A 83 -15.30 -22.77 7.06
C ASN A 83 -13.79 -22.80 7.27
N LEU A 84 -13.28 -22.19 8.35
CA LEU A 84 -11.84 -22.19 8.61
C LEU A 84 -11.39 -23.60 9.03
N ARG A 85 -10.31 -24.09 8.41
CA ARG A 85 -9.70 -25.37 8.79
C ARG A 85 -9.04 -25.26 10.15
N SER A 86 -9.19 -26.30 10.97
CA SER A 86 -8.62 -26.35 12.32
C SER A 86 -7.11 -26.57 12.36
N ASP A 87 -6.51 -27.03 11.26
CA ASP A 87 -5.06 -27.25 11.11
C ASP A 87 -4.30 -26.05 10.51
N GLN A 88 -5.01 -24.96 10.21
CA GLN A 88 -4.48 -23.72 9.68
C GLN A 88 -4.67 -22.56 10.67
N TYR A 89 -3.89 -21.49 10.50
CA TYR A 89 -3.99 -20.29 11.33
C TYR A 89 -4.16 -19.06 10.45
N TYR A 90 -5.02 -18.16 10.88
CA TYR A 90 -5.49 -17.04 10.08
C TYR A 90 -5.20 -15.71 10.76
N VAL A 91 -5.17 -14.65 9.99
CA VAL A 91 -5.10 -13.28 10.52
C VAL A 91 -5.99 -12.35 9.72
N THR A 92 -6.69 -11.46 10.43
CA THR A 92 -7.46 -10.36 9.86
C THR A 92 -7.14 -9.07 10.63
N ALA A 93 -7.52 -7.94 10.04
CA ALA A 93 -7.46 -6.65 10.71
C ALA A 93 -8.50 -5.73 10.12
N TRP A 94 -8.95 -4.76 10.92
CA TRP A 94 -9.86 -3.74 10.44
C TRP A 94 -9.10 -2.52 9.91
N ALA A 95 -9.82 -1.74 9.12
CA ALA A 95 -9.28 -0.58 8.47
C ALA A 95 -10.26 0.60 8.63
N THR A 96 -9.75 1.79 8.90
CA THR A 96 -10.58 2.99 9.06
C THR A 96 -9.93 4.18 8.38
N GLY A 97 -10.73 5.19 8.01
CA GLY A 97 -10.28 6.37 7.27
C GLY A 97 -10.65 6.33 5.78
N GLY A 98 -9.89 7.06 4.96
CA GLY A 98 -10.14 7.08 3.51
C GLY A 98 -9.59 5.83 2.81
N PHE A 99 -9.98 5.63 1.56
CA PHE A 99 -9.56 4.49 0.72
C PHE A 99 -8.06 4.14 0.83
N THR A 100 -7.18 5.14 0.77
CA THR A 100 -5.73 4.91 0.82
C THR A 100 -5.23 4.48 2.19
N ASN A 101 -5.87 4.94 3.28
CA ASN A 101 -5.55 4.49 4.63
C ASN A 101 -6.01 3.05 4.84
N GLU A 102 -7.16 2.68 4.29
CA GLU A 102 -7.62 1.30 4.31
C GLU A 102 -6.70 0.40 3.48
N PHE A 103 -6.33 0.83 2.27
CA PHE A 103 -5.40 0.12 1.42
C PHE A 103 -4.07 -0.16 2.13
N LEU A 104 -3.48 0.85 2.76
CA LEU A 104 -2.23 0.70 3.50
C LEU A 104 -2.38 -0.27 4.68
N SER A 105 -3.51 -0.21 5.40
CA SER A 105 -3.82 -1.15 6.48
C SER A 105 -3.90 -2.59 5.97
N TYR A 106 -4.45 -2.82 4.77
CA TYR A 106 -4.50 -4.15 4.15
C TYR A 106 -3.15 -4.63 3.62
N VAL A 107 -2.32 -3.74 3.07
CA VAL A 107 -0.92 -4.07 2.73
C VAL A 107 -0.13 -4.48 3.98
N HIS A 108 -0.34 -3.78 5.10
CA HIS A 108 0.26 -4.12 6.38
C HIS A 108 -0.26 -5.46 6.93
N LEU A 109 -1.56 -5.75 6.80
CA LEU A 109 -2.15 -7.04 7.15
C LEU A 109 -1.52 -8.19 6.33
N LEU A 110 -1.41 -8.02 5.01
CA LEU A 110 -0.80 -9.01 4.12
C LEU A 110 0.67 -9.26 4.48
N TYR A 111 1.43 -8.20 4.78
CA TYR A 111 2.81 -8.36 5.21
C TYR A 111 2.92 -9.01 6.59
N LEU A 112 2.07 -8.65 7.55
CA LEU A 112 2.00 -9.31 8.85
C LEU A 112 1.67 -10.79 8.72
N ALA A 113 0.71 -11.15 7.87
CA ALA A 113 0.36 -12.54 7.56
C ALA A 113 1.56 -13.30 6.97
N PHE A 114 2.29 -12.66 6.05
CA PHE A 114 3.51 -13.22 5.47
C PHE A 114 4.56 -13.55 6.54
N VAL A 115 4.90 -12.60 7.41
CA VAL A 115 5.94 -12.81 8.45
C VAL A 115 5.48 -13.64 9.65
N SER A 116 4.17 -13.80 9.86
CA SER A 116 3.61 -14.64 10.93
C SER A 116 3.21 -16.04 10.45
N GLU A 117 3.38 -16.33 9.16
CA GLU A 117 3.01 -17.61 8.52
C GLU A 117 1.53 -17.96 8.69
N ARG A 118 0.67 -16.94 8.66
CA ARG A 118 -0.79 -17.08 8.73
C ARG A 118 -1.43 -16.80 7.38
N VAL A 119 -2.61 -17.35 7.16
CA VAL A 119 -3.45 -17.06 5.98
C VAL A 119 -4.19 -15.73 6.22
N PRO A 120 -3.96 -14.68 5.41
CA PRO A 120 -4.68 -13.42 5.56
C PRO A 120 -6.14 -13.56 5.12
N ILE A 121 -7.06 -12.96 5.88
CA ILE A 121 -8.47 -12.78 5.49
C ILE A 121 -8.74 -11.27 5.39
N LEU A 122 -8.89 -10.79 4.16
CA LEU A 122 -9.09 -9.38 3.83
C LEU A 122 -10.56 -8.98 4.01
N PRO A 123 -10.84 -7.93 4.80
CA PRO A 123 -12.14 -7.29 4.78
C PRO A 123 -12.36 -6.44 3.52
N PRO A 124 -13.63 -6.17 3.17
CA PRO A 124 -13.93 -5.22 2.12
C PRO A 124 -13.56 -3.81 2.56
N PHE A 125 -13.38 -2.91 1.60
CA PHE A 125 -13.32 -1.47 1.83
C PHE A 125 -14.69 -0.98 2.31
N ILE A 126 -14.72 -0.18 3.38
CA ILE A 126 -15.96 0.37 3.95
C ILE A 126 -15.94 1.89 3.91
N ALA A 127 -17.03 2.46 3.41
CA ALA A 127 -17.11 3.88 3.11
C ALA A 127 -17.04 4.75 4.36
N ASP A 128 -15.86 5.23 4.75
CA ASP A 128 -15.70 6.08 5.94
C ASP A 128 -15.39 7.55 5.56
N ALA A 129 -14.13 7.94 5.48
CA ALA A 129 -13.79 9.30 5.07
C ALA A 129 -13.87 9.47 3.55
N HIS A 130 -14.41 10.61 3.08
CA HIS A 130 -14.53 11.02 1.67
C HIS A 130 -15.52 10.23 0.79
N ILE A 131 -16.11 9.15 1.31
CA ILE A 131 -17.22 8.42 0.70
C ILE A 131 -18.41 8.55 1.66
N THR A 132 -19.64 8.70 1.15
CA THR A 132 -20.82 8.80 2.00
C THR A 132 -20.99 7.52 2.82
N TRP A 133 -21.28 7.66 4.12
CA TRP A 133 -21.48 6.53 5.04
C TRP A 133 -22.48 5.48 4.48
N GLY A 134 -23.54 5.90 3.80
CA GLY A 134 -24.54 4.98 3.23
C GLY A 134 -24.04 4.12 2.06
N THR A 135 -22.83 4.35 1.55
CA THR A 135 -22.27 3.61 0.43
C THR A 135 -21.85 2.21 0.87
N GLY A 136 -22.31 1.20 0.12
CA GLY A 136 -22.00 -0.21 0.39
C GLY A 136 -20.50 -0.51 0.32
N PRO A 137 -20.08 -1.66 0.90
CA PRO A 137 -18.69 -2.10 0.84
C PRO A 137 -18.27 -2.46 -0.59
N VAL A 138 -16.96 -2.46 -0.84
CA VAL A 138 -16.34 -2.97 -2.08
C VAL A 138 -15.29 -4.00 -1.70
N ASP A 139 -15.38 -5.19 -2.27
CA ASP A 139 -14.43 -6.28 -2.00
C ASP A 139 -13.03 -5.91 -2.53
N PHE A 140 -12.00 -6.42 -1.87
CA PHE A 140 -10.62 -6.11 -2.23
C PHE A 140 -10.28 -6.65 -3.62
N GLY A 141 -10.77 -7.85 -3.95
CA GLY A 141 -10.63 -8.51 -5.24
C GLY A 141 -11.37 -7.82 -6.39
N GLU A 142 -12.29 -6.89 -6.12
CA GLU A 142 -12.91 -6.07 -7.15
C GLU A 142 -11.92 -5.04 -7.73
N ILE A 143 -11.01 -4.56 -6.88
CA ILE A 143 -10.06 -3.50 -7.21
C ILE A 143 -8.69 -4.08 -7.58
N PHE A 144 -8.22 -5.08 -6.84
CA PHE A 144 -6.89 -5.66 -6.99
C PHE A 144 -6.94 -7.12 -7.41
N ASN A 145 -5.99 -7.52 -8.26
CA ASN A 145 -5.89 -8.90 -8.72
C ASN A 145 -5.19 -9.75 -7.64
N ILE A 146 -6.00 -10.37 -6.76
CA ILE A 146 -5.52 -11.23 -5.67
C ILE A 146 -4.73 -12.42 -6.22
N SER A 147 -5.22 -13.07 -7.29
CA SER A 147 -4.56 -14.25 -7.87
C SER A 147 -3.13 -13.96 -8.35
N ALA A 148 -2.87 -12.76 -8.87
CA ALA A 148 -1.51 -12.35 -9.24
C ALA A 148 -0.59 -12.25 -8.02
N LEU A 149 -1.10 -11.70 -6.91
CA LEU A 149 -0.35 -11.63 -5.66
C LEU A 149 -0.14 -13.02 -5.02
N GLU A 150 -1.17 -13.88 -5.01
CA GLU A 150 -1.04 -15.27 -4.53
C GLU A 150 0.02 -16.03 -5.30
N THR A 151 0.04 -15.87 -6.63
CA THR A 151 1.05 -16.48 -7.50
C THR A 151 2.46 -15.98 -7.15
N HIS A 152 2.61 -14.69 -6.91
CA HIS A 152 3.88 -14.10 -6.53
C HIS A 152 4.36 -14.58 -5.15
N LEU A 153 3.50 -14.54 -4.15
CA LEU A 153 3.82 -14.92 -2.77
C LEU A 153 3.87 -16.44 -2.56
N LYS A 154 3.27 -17.21 -3.48
CA LYS A 154 3.04 -18.67 -3.34
C LYS A 154 2.30 -19.00 -2.05
N ARG A 155 1.31 -18.18 -1.71
CA ARG A 155 0.51 -18.30 -0.49
C ARG A 155 -0.95 -17.94 -0.78
N PRO A 156 -1.91 -18.63 -0.17
CA PRO A 156 -3.32 -18.32 -0.32
C PRO A 156 -3.66 -17.01 0.38
N ILE A 157 -4.58 -16.24 -0.20
CA ILE A 157 -5.15 -15.02 0.34
C ILE A 157 -6.67 -15.17 0.27
N LEU A 158 -7.35 -14.95 1.39
CA LEU A 158 -8.80 -15.04 1.46
C LEU A 158 -9.42 -13.66 1.57
N GLU A 159 -10.63 -13.51 1.06
CA GLU A 159 -11.54 -12.42 1.40
C GLU A 159 -12.58 -12.93 2.38
N TRP A 160 -13.18 -12.04 3.18
CA TRP A 160 -14.25 -12.44 4.09
C TRP A 160 -15.46 -13.05 3.36
N SER A 161 -15.70 -12.63 2.12
CA SER A 161 -16.71 -13.20 1.23
C SER A 161 -16.38 -14.62 0.74
N ASP A 162 -15.16 -15.13 0.92
CA ASP A 162 -14.84 -16.55 0.72
C ASP A 162 -15.18 -17.40 1.96
N VAL A 163 -15.10 -16.79 3.14
CA VAL A 163 -15.12 -17.49 4.42
C VAL A 163 -16.55 -17.66 4.94
N LYS A 164 -17.31 -16.57 4.99
CA LYS A 164 -18.68 -16.59 5.52
C LYS A 164 -19.63 -15.70 4.73
N THR A 165 -20.92 -15.97 4.84
CA THR A 165 -21.96 -15.12 4.28
C THR A 165 -21.93 -13.75 4.95
N VAL A 166 -21.53 -12.73 4.19
CA VAL A 166 -21.54 -11.33 4.62
C VAL A 166 -22.92 -10.74 4.35
N GLN A 167 -23.53 -10.07 5.34
CA GLN A 167 -24.85 -9.47 5.16
C GLN A 167 -24.73 -8.27 4.21
N GLN A 168 -25.23 -8.43 2.98
CA GLN A 168 -25.22 -7.38 1.95
C GLN A 168 -26.33 -6.33 2.13
N THR A 169 -27.07 -6.35 3.24
CA THR A 169 -28.19 -5.43 3.41
C THR A 169 -27.69 -3.98 3.37
N ARG A 170 -28.35 -3.14 2.58
CA ARG A 170 -27.99 -1.73 2.44
C ARG A 170 -28.13 -1.05 3.80
N PRO A 171 -27.15 -0.24 4.24
CA PRO A 171 -27.26 0.51 5.49
C PRO A 171 -28.25 1.67 5.28
N SER A 172 -29.55 1.41 5.36
CA SER A 172 -30.56 2.47 5.29
C SER A 172 -30.91 3.07 6.65
N THR A 173 -30.50 2.45 7.77
CA THR A 173 -30.70 3.01 9.12
C THR A 173 -29.49 2.74 10.05
N PRO A 174 -29.25 3.61 11.06
CA PRO A 174 -28.23 3.39 12.10
C PRO A 174 -28.41 2.08 12.89
N GLU A 175 -29.60 1.47 12.88
CA GLU A 175 -29.86 0.15 13.49
C GLU A 175 -29.16 -1.01 12.77
N PHE A 176 -28.55 -0.75 11.59
CA PHE A 176 -27.82 -1.73 10.79
C PHE A 176 -26.67 -2.41 11.55
N TYR A 177 -26.12 -1.76 12.56
CA TYR A 177 -25.03 -2.30 13.40
C TYR A 177 -25.53 -2.98 14.68
N SER A 178 -26.79 -3.45 14.71
CA SER A 178 -27.32 -4.17 15.87
C SER A 178 -26.67 -5.54 16.01
N TYR A 179 -25.83 -5.71 17.05
CA TYR A 179 -25.14 -6.94 17.46
C TYR A 179 -26.07 -8.08 17.94
N THR A 180 -27.34 -8.07 17.51
CA THR A 180 -28.41 -8.95 17.99
C THR A 180 -28.91 -9.92 16.92
N ASN A 181 -28.21 -10.06 15.80
CA ASN A 181 -28.58 -11.05 14.79
C ASN A 181 -28.10 -12.45 15.22
N ASN A 182 -28.78 -13.51 14.77
CA ASN A 182 -28.44 -14.90 15.11
C ASN A 182 -27.07 -15.37 14.53
N HIS A 183 -26.38 -14.51 13.78
CA HIS A 183 -25.11 -14.80 13.11
C HIS A 183 -23.94 -13.98 13.68
N THR A 184 -24.14 -13.34 14.84
CA THR A 184 -23.11 -12.56 15.52
C THR A 184 -22.14 -13.52 16.21
N GLU A 185 -20.87 -13.47 15.81
CA GLU A 185 -19.81 -14.31 16.32
C GLU A 185 -18.91 -13.51 17.27
N ARG A 186 -18.66 -14.05 18.45
CA ARG A 186 -17.79 -13.42 19.45
C ARG A 186 -16.34 -13.73 19.14
N ILE A 187 -15.49 -12.73 19.21
CA ILE A 187 -14.05 -12.88 18.98
C ILE A 187 -13.26 -11.97 19.93
N GLY A 188 -12.07 -12.41 20.34
CA GLY A 188 -11.10 -11.53 20.97
C GLY A 188 -10.08 -11.05 19.95
N CYS A 189 -9.76 -9.77 19.98
CA CYS A 189 -8.84 -9.11 19.07
C CYS A 189 -7.75 -8.36 19.85
N TRP A 190 -6.64 -8.12 19.16
CA TRP A 190 -5.59 -7.21 19.58
C TRP A 190 -5.94 -5.76 19.24
N SER A 191 -5.53 -4.83 20.10
CA SER A 191 -5.55 -3.40 19.79
C SER A 191 -4.14 -2.84 19.71
N THR A 192 -3.85 -2.13 18.61
CA THR A 192 -2.54 -1.50 18.33
C THR A 192 -2.51 -0.02 18.67
N ARG A 193 -3.62 0.53 19.22
CA ARG A 193 -3.73 1.96 19.56
C ARG A 193 -2.61 2.41 20.48
N ALA A 194 -2.28 3.69 20.38
CA ALA A 194 -1.29 4.32 21.26
C ALA A 194 -1.62 4.05 22.73
N ARG A 195 -0.58 3.91 23.56
CA ARG A 195 -0.73 3.39 24.94
C ARG A 195 -1.62 4.26 25.82
N HIS A 196 -1.65 5.57 25.59
CA HIS A 196 -2.49 6.50 26.35
C HIS A 196 -3.98 6.41 26.00
N GLU A 197 -4.34 5.78 24.88
CA GLU A 197 -5.71 5.74 24.42
C GLU A 197 -6.52 4.67 25.13
N ALA A 198 -7.66 5.03 25.72
CA ALA A 198 -8.47 4.09 26.48
C ALA A 198 -9.34 3.14 25.62
N LYS A 199 -9.48 3.39 24.32
CA LYS A 199 -10.42 2.69 23.43
C LYS A 199 -9.73 2.18 22.17
N PRO A 200 -10.19 1.07 21.58
CA PRO A 200 -9.71 0.59 20.29
C PRO A 200 -10.03 1.60 19.17
N ALA A 201 -9.49 1.39 17.97
CA ALA A 201 -9.66 2.29 16.82
C ALA A 201 -11.12 2.59 16.44
N GLY A 202 -12.06 1.73 16.84
CA GLY A 202 -13.47 1.85 16.51
C GLY A 202 -13.74 1.37 15.09
N ALA A 203 -13.79 0.05 14.90
CA ALA A 203 -14.07 -0.59 13.62
C ALA A 203 -15.50 -1.17 13.57
N THR A 204 -16.45 -0.49 14.22
CA THR A 204 -17.83 -0.98 14.42
C THR A 204 -18.55 -1.32 13.12
N ARG A 205 -18.11 -0.74 12.00
CA ARG A 205 -18.70 -1.04 10.70
C ARG A 205 -18.20 -2.33 10.09
N HIS A 206 -16.90 -2.58 10.12
CA HIS A 206 -16.35 -3.89 9.74
C HIS A 206 -16.94 -4.97 10.62
N GLU A 207 -16.97 -4.72 11.94
CA GLU A 207 -17.57 -5.63 12.91
C GLU A 207 -19.05 -5.89 12.59
N GLY A 208 -19.88 -4.86 12.43
CA GLY A 208 -21.30 -5.06 12.16
C GLY A 208 -21.59 -5.67 10.79
N LEU A 209 -20.85 -5.28 9.74
CA LEU A 209 -20.96 -5.88 8.40
C LEU A 209 -20.66 -7.38 8.42
N LEU A 210 -19.59 -7.76 9.13
CA LEU A 210 -19.13 -9.15 9.23
C LEU A 210 -19.83 -9.94 10.36
N GLY A 211 -20.64 -9.27 11.19
CA GLY A 211 -21.30 -9.87 12.33
C GLY A 211 -20.33 -10.30 13.43
N PHE A 212 -19.36 -9.46 13.80
CA PHE A 212 -18.45 -9.69 14.92
C PHE A 212 -18.85 -8.91 16.16
N ASP A 213 -18.85 -9.59 17.30
CA ASP A 213 -18.92 -8.99 18.63
C ASP A 213 -17.52 -9.08 19.26
N ALA A 214 -16.66 -8.14 18.87
CA ALA A 214 -15.24 -8.15 19.18
C ALA A 214 -14.92 -7.52 20.56
N SER A 215 -14.10 -8.20 21.35
CA SER A 215 -13.48 -7.64 22.56
C SER A 215 -11.99 -7.42 22.31
N TYR A 216 -11.38 -6.44 22.99
CA TYR A 216 -10.04 -5.97 22.65
C TYR A 216 -9.09 -6.05 23.83
N THR A 217 -7.91 -6.63 23.58
CA THR A 217 -6.75 -6.61 24.49
C THR A 217 -5.63 -5.82 23.84
N ARG A 218 -4.96 -4.95 24.59
CA ARG A 218 -3.84 -4.18 24.05
C ARG A 218 -2.66 -5.10 23.73
N VAL A 219 -1.97 -4.84 22.63
CA VAL A 219 -0.69 -5.50 22.35
C VAL A 219 0.34 -5.22 23.45
N PRO A 220 1.27 -6.16 23.74
CA PRO A 220 2.29 -5.96 24.76
C PRO A 220 3.24 -4.80 24.42
N ASN A 221 3.93 -4.26 25.43
CA ASN A 221 4.84 -3.12 25.25
C ASN A 221 5.93 -3.36 24.19
N ILE A 222 6.38 -4.60 24.02
CA ILE A 222 7.37 -4.98 22.99
C ILE A 222 6.90 -4.71 21.56
N ALA A 223 5.59 -4.57 21.35
CA ALA A 223 5.01 -4.30 20.04
C ALA A 223 5.16 -2.84 19.62
N TYR A 224 5.33 -1.91 20.55
CA TYR A 224 5.45 -0.49 20.23
C TYR A 224 6.89 -0.13 19.82
N LYS A 225 7.03 0.71 18.79
CA LYS A 225 8.34 1.16 18.32
C LYS A 225 9.10 1.93 19.40
N ASN A 226 8.45 2.89 20.06
CA ASN A 226 9.02 3.60 21.20
C ASN A 226 8.20 3.29 22.46
N PRO A 227 8.51 2.19 23.18
CA PRO A 227 7.69 1.75 24.31
C PRO A 227 7.61 2.79 25.43
N ASP A 228 8.59 3.69 25.58
CA ASP A 228 8.58 4.74 26.61
C ASP A 228 7.68 5.94 26.25
N ARG A 229 7.28 6.08 24.98
CA ARG A 229 6.42 7.17 24.50
C ARG A 229 4.97 6.71 24.40
N GLN A 230 4.13 7.16 25.33
CA GLN A 230 2.74 6.71 25.38
C GLN A 230 1.86 7.25 24.23
N ASP A 231 2.31 8.33 23.59
CA ASP A 231 1.68 8.98 22.45
C ASP A 231 2.07 8.34 21.11
N ASP A 232 3.09 7.49 21.07
CA ASP A 232 3.54 6.85 19.83
C ASP A 232 2.52 5.81 19.34
N PRO A 233 1.92 6.01 18.14
CA PRO A 233 0.96 5.06 17.59
C PRO A 233 1.63 3.91 16.83
N ASN A 234 2.96 3.97 16.61
CA ASN A 234 3.65 3.02 15.75
C ASN A 234 3.90 1.68 16.44
N VAL A 235 3.58 0.60 15.73
CA VAL A 235 3.78 -0.79 16.18
C VAL A 235 4.67 -1.56 15.20
N MET A 236 5.40 -2.54 15.68
CA MET A 236 6.43 -3.25 14.90
C MET A 236 5.93 -4.60 14.36
N PHE A 237 6.04 -4.84 13.05
CA PHE A 237 5.58 -6.07 12.40
C PHE A 237 6.09 -7.35 13.06
N HIS A 238 7.40 -7.45 13.30
CA HIS A 238 7.98 -8.66 13.89
C HIS A 238 7.56 -8.89 15.35
N ALA A 239 7.31 -7.82 16.09
CA ALA A 239 6.82 -7.92 17.46
C ALA A 239 5.34 -8.31 17.48
N LEU A 240 4.51 -7.79 16.57
CA LEU A 240 3.14 -8.26 16.38
C LEU A 240 3.12 -9.73 15.96
N ALA A 241 3.94 -10.12 14.99
CA ALA A 241 4.06 -11.51 14.54
C ALA A 241 4.40 -12.46 15.71
N ALA A 242 5.28 -12.06 16.62
CA ALA A 242 5.60 -12.83 17.82
C ALA A 242 4.38 -13.06 18.72
N THR A 243 3.44 -12.10 18.82
CA THR A 243 2.20 -12.25 19.64
C THR A 243 1.22 -13.27 19.07
N ILE A 244 1.34 -13.58 17.78
CA ILE A 244 0.44 -14.50 17.07
C ILE A 244 1.21 -15.68 16.47
N ALA A 245 2.46 -15.91 16.89
CA ALA A 245 3.27 -17.00 16.36
C ALA A 245 2.56 -18.35 16.56
N VAL A 246 2.52 -19.16 15.51
CA VAL A 246 1.85 -20.46 15.53
C VAL A 246 2.51 -21.36 16.57
N ARG A 247 1.71 -21.97 17.46
CA ARG A 247 2.11 -22.88 18.57
C ARG A 247 2.91 -22.25 19.72
N HIS A 248 3.71 -21.21 19.47
CA HIS A 248 4.58 -20.61 20.46
C HIS A 248 4.45 -19.07 20.48
N PRO A 249 3.25 -18.53 20.71
CA PRO A 249 3.08 -17.08 20.80
C PRO A 249 3.85 -16.54 22.00
N TYR A 250 4.28 -15.28 21.88
CA TYR A 250 4.84 -14.54 22.99
C TYR A 250 3.86 -14.58 24.19
N PRO A 251 4.32 -14.85 25.42
CA PRO A 251 3.44 -14.97 26.58
C PRO A 251 2.64 -13.68 26.83
N THR A 252 1.31 -13.82 26.83
CA THR A 252 0.37 -12.69 26.97
C THR A 252 -0.65 -12.92 28.09
N SER A 253 -0.39 -13.87 29.01
CA SER A 253 -1.28 -14.32 30.10
C SER A 253 -1.92 -13.21 30.90
N ASP A 254 -1.22 -12.08 31.07
CA ASP A 254 -1.55 -11.06 32.06
C ASP A 254 -1.81 -9.68 31.46
N LEU A 255 -2.05 -9.59 30.15
CA LEU A 255 -2.35 -8.31 29.51
C LEU A 255 -3.78 -7.87 29.83
N PRO A 256 -3.98 -6.60 30.26
CA PRO A 256 -5.30 -6.11 30.62
C PRO A 256 -6.20 -5.99 29.39
N LEU A 257 -7.47 -6.35 29.57
CA LEU A 257 -8.52 -6.05 28.61
C LEU A 257 -8.60 -4.53 28.40
N MET A 258 -8.59 -4.11 27.14
CA MET A 258 -8.75 -2.70 26.75
C MET A 258 -10.23 -2.34 26.62
N ALA A 259 -11.03 -3.20 25.99
CA ALA A 259 -12.47 -3.01 25.88
C ALA A 259 -13.21 -4.36 25.85
N ALA A 260 -14.33 -4.46 26.57
CA ALA A 260 -15.28 -5.55 26.37
C ALA A 260 -16.01 -5.36 25.04
N SER A 261 -16.56 -6.45 24.50
CA SER A 261 -17.39 -6.37 23.31
C SER A 261 -18.70 -5.62 23.57
N PRO A 262 -19.40 -5.15 22.53
CA PRO A 262 -20.73 -4.55 22.65
C PRO A 262 -21.73 -5.40 23.45
N SER A 263 -21.68 -6.74 23.35
CA SER A 263 -22.51 -7.64 24.18
C SER A 263 -21.99 -7.88 25.61
N GLY A 264 -20.84 -7.30 25.96
CA GLY A 264 -20.20 -7.41 27.27
C GLY A 264 -19.20 -8.56 27.39
N SER A 265 -18.88 -9.26 26.31
CA SER A 265 -17.91 -10.36 26.32
C SER A 265 -16.48 -9.86 26.56
N LYS A 266 -15.69 -10.66 27.25
CA LYS A 266 -14.29 -10.35 27.61
C LYS A 266 -13.37 -11.47 27.15
N LEU A 267 -13.35 -11.71 25.83
CA LEU A 267 -12.55 -12.76 25.25
C LEU A 267 -11.09 -12.30 25.14
N ARG A 268 -10.17 -13.25 25.29
CA ARG A 268 -8.76 -13.03 24.98
C ARG A 268 -8.58 -13.08 23.46
N PRO A 269 -7.53 -12.44 22.92
CA PRO A 269 -7.24 -12.50 21.50
C PRO A 269 -7.22 -13.93 20.99
N ASP A 270 -7.93 -14.16 19.89
CA ASP A 270 -8.15 -15.50 19.40
C ASP A 270 -6.90 -16.08 18.72
N GLU A 271 -6.52 -17.29 19.09
CA GLU A 271 -5.29 -17.90 18.58
C GLU A 271 -5.45 -18.43 17.16
N HIS A 272 -6.62 -18.98 16.82
CA HIS A 272 -6.89 -19.60 15.52
C HIS A 272 -7.08 -18.54 14.42
N LEU A 273 -7.85 -17.48 14.73
CA LEU A 273 -8.00 -16.30 13.89
C LEU A 273 -7.51 -15.06 14.64
N ALA A 274 -6.24 -14.71 14.44
CA ALA A 274 -5.72 -13.47 14.98
C ALA A 274 -6.45 -12.28 14.36
N CYS A 275 -6.78 -11.28 15.16
CA CYS A 275 -7.55 -10.11 14.74
C CYS A 275 -6.91 -8.84 15.33
N TYR A 276 -6.79 -7.78 14.53
CA TYR A 276 -6.29 -6.47 14.97
C TYR A 276 -7.29 -5.36 14.67
N ASP A 277 -7.43 -4.39 15.58
CA ASP A 277 -8.33 -3.26 15.37
C ASP A 277 -7.86 -2.26 14.30
N PHE A 278 -6.54 -2.15 14.12
CA PHE A 278 -5.94 -1.15 13.25
C PHE A 278 -4.49 -1.51 12.92
N LEU A 279 -4.08 -1.37 11.66
CA LEU A 279 -2.70 -1.65 11.25
C LEU A 279 -2.03 -0.51 10.49
N TYR A 280 -2.70 0.62 10.27
CA TYR A 280 -2.17 1.73 9.48
C TYR A 280 -0.78 2.24 9.93
N TYR A 281 -0.47 2.19 11.23
CA TYR A 281 0.82 2.62 11.81
C TYR A 281 1.83 1.49 12.03
N ALA A 282 1.62 0.32 11.43
CA ALA A 282 2.62 -0.75 11.49
C ALA A 282 3.89 -0.38 10.70
N THR A 283 5.05 -0.79 11.22
CA THR A 283 6.40 -0.50 10.68
C THR A 283 7.34 -1.68 10.97
N SER A 284 8.45 -1.80 10.26
CA SER A 284 9.57 -2.67 10.62
C SER A 284 10.32 -2.21 11.89
N GLY A 285 10.07 -0.98 12.35
CA GLY A 285 10.74 -0.35 13.49
C GLY A 285 11.78 0.69 13.08
N ILE A 286 12.08 0.85 11.79
CA ILE A 286 13.13 1.76 11.29
C ILE A 286 12.64 3.21 11.27
N THR A 287 11.51 3.50 10.60
CA THR A 287 10.94 4.85 10.54
C THR A 287 9.42 4.81 10.51
N ASP A 288 8.79 5.90 10.93
CA ASP A 288 7.35 6.06 10.83
C ASP A 288 6.95 6.23 9.36
N TYR A 289 5.75 5.76 8.99
CA TYR A 289 5.23 5.82 7.63
C TYR A 289 6.22 5.28 6.58
N GLU A 290 6.92 4.18 6.90
CA GLU A 290 8.02 3.71 6.07
C GLU A 290 7.60 3.22 4.69
N TRP A 291 6.32 2.85 4.51
CA TRP A 291 5.70 2.50 3.24
C TRP A 291 5.91 3.54 2.12
N LYS A 292 6.23 4.79 2.46
CA LYS A 292 6.57 5.84 1.47
C LYS A 292 7.95 5.67 0.84
N TYR A 293 8.80 4.79 1.39
CA TYR A 293 10.15 4.55 0.93
C TYR A 293 10.26 3.22 0.16
N PRO A 294 11.09 3.14 -0.89
CA PRO A 294 11.21 1.94 -1.72
C PRO A 294 11.80 0.72 -0.98
N TRP A 295 12.52 0.95 0.13
CA TRP A 295 13.10 -0.12 0.93
C TRP A 295 12.10 -0.76 1.91
N SER A 296 10.92 -0.15 2.12
CA SER A 296 9.94 -0.65 3.08
C SER A 296 9.55 -2.09 2.72
N PRO A 297 9.56 -3.01 3.70
CA PRO A 297 9.35 -4.41 3.41
C PRO A 297 7.91 -4.70 2.99
N GLU A 298 6.91 -4.06 3.59
CA GLU A 298 5.51 -4.23 3.20
C GLU A 298 5.25 -3.74 1.78
N TRP A 299 5.86 -2.63 1.35
CA TRP A 299 5.72 -2.14 -0.01
C TRP A 299 6.43 -3.06 -1.01
N ARG A 300 7.68 -3.42 -0.72
CA ARG A 300 8.51 -4.24 -1.61
C ARG A 300 8.01 -5.68 -1.75
N VAL A 301 7.45 -6.27 -0.70
CA VAL A 301 6.97 -7.66 -0.71
C VAL A 301 5.53 -7.75 -1.20
N ILE A 302 4.69 -6.77 -0.86
CA ILE A 302 3.25 -6.80 -1.17
C ILE A 302 2.88 -5.71 -2.18
N GLY A 303 3.10 -4.44 -1.82
CA GLY A 303 2.57 -3.29 -2.57
C GLY A 303 2.94 -3.25 -4.05
N VAL A 304 4.20 -3.50 -4.39
CA VAL A 304 4.68 -3.51 -5.79
C VAL A 304 4.09 -4.67 -6.61
N HIS A 305 3.69 -5.76 -5.95
CA HIS A 305 3.17 -6.99 -6.56
C HIS A 305 1.65 -7.10 -6.53
N LEU A 306 0.95 -6.01 -6.22
CA LEU A 306 -0.50 -5.95 -6.13
C LEU A 306 -1.09 -5.12 -7.28
N PRO A 307 -1.19 -5.69 -8.49
CA PRO A 307 -1.74 -4.99 -9.64
C PRO A 307 -3.25 -4.78 -9.48
N PHE A 308 -3.77 -3.76 -10.17
CA PHE A 308 -5.21 -3.60 -10.32
C PHE A 308 -5.81 -4.75 -11.14
N THR A 309 -7.12 -4.96 -11.02
CA THR A 309 -7.84 -5.85 -11.95
C THR A 309 -7.89 -5.25 -13.36
N ASP A 310 -7.96 -6.11 -14.37
CA ASP A 310 -8.10 -5.69 -15.78
C ASP A 310 -9.31 -4.78 -15.97
N ARG A 311 -10.42 -5.08 -15.27
CA ARG A 311 -11.63 -4.25 -15.27
C ARG A 311 -11.34 -2.81 -14.83
N MET A 312 -10.55 -2.62 -13.77
CA MET A 312 -10.20 -1.29 -13.27
C MET A 312 -9.26 -0.56 -14.21
N ILE A 313 -8.29 -1.27 -14.81
CA ILE A 313 -7.38 -0.73 -15.83
C ILE A 313 -8.18 -0.28 -17.08
N ASP A 314 -9.07 -1.13 -17.58
CA ASP A 314 -9.91 -0.86 -18.74
C ASP A 314 -10.83 0.35 -18.49
N LEU A 315 -11.42 0.41 -17.30
CA LEU A 315 -12.29 1.52 -16.93
C LEU A 315 -11.50 2.84 -16.91
N ALA A 316 -10.36 2.91 -16.20
CA ALA A 316 -9.55 4.11 -16.16
C ALA A 316 -9.01 4.51 -17.55
N THR A 317 -8.56 3.53 -18.33
CA THR A 317 -8.07 3.73 -19.70
C THR A 317 -9.16 4.28 -20.61
N LYS A 318 -10.41 3.79 -20.48
CA LYS A 318 -11.56 4.33 -21.21
C LYS A 318 -11.77 5.82 -20.91
N TYR A 319 -11.75 6.21 -19.63
CA TYR A 319 -11.90 7.61 -19.23
C TYR A 319 -10.76 8.48 -19.75
N LEU A 320 -9.51 8.01 -19.65
CA LEU A 320 -8.36 8.71 -20.21
C LEU A 320 -8.47 8.87 -21.74
N ARG A 321 -8.93 7.84 -22.47
CA ARG A 321 -9.15 7.93 -23.93
C ARG A 321 -10.22 8.96 -24.30
N THR A 322 -11.28 9.09 -23.51
CA THR A 322 -12.28 10.14 -23.72
C THR A 322 -11.65 11.53 -23.57
N VAL A 323 -10.88 11.72 -22.49
CA VAL A 323 -10.20 12.98 -22.16
C VAL A 323 -9.20 13.40 -23.24
N TYR A 324 -8.48 12.45 -23.84
CA TYR A 324 -7.48 12.68 -24.90
C TYR A 324 -8.00 12.38 -26.32
N SER A 325 -9.33 12.27 -26.51
CA SER A 325 -9.91 11.82 -27.77
C SER A 325 -9.51 12.68 -28.98
N LYS A 326 -9.36 14.00 -28.79
CA LYS A 326 -8.92 14.91 -29.86
C LYS A 326 -7.48 14.65 -30.25
N GLU A 327 -6.59 14.53 -29.27
CA GLU A 327 -5.16 14.27 -29.45
C GLU A 327 -4.94 12.89 -30.11
N LEU A 328 -5.67 11.87 -29.69
CA LEU A 328 -5.63 10.53 -30.28
C LEU A 328 -6.08 10.55 -31.75
N THR A 329 -7.20 11.24 -32.04
CA THR A 329 -7.71 11.36 -33.41
C THR A 329 -6.74 12.10 -34.32
N GLN A 330 -6.13 13.19 -33.84
CA GLN A 330 -5.18 14.00 -34.61
C GLN A 330 -3.86 13.28 -34.89
N SER A 331 -3.39 12.47 -33.95
CA SER A 331 -2.12 11.75 -34.06
C SER A 331 -2.24 10.38 -34.76
N GLY A 332 -3.46 9.88 -34.99
CA GLY A 332 -3.70 8.54 -35.53
C GLY A 332 -3.26 7.43 -34.58
N LEU A 333 -3.10 7.73 -33.28
CA LEU A 333 -2.71 6.76 -32.26
C LEU A 333 -3.92 5.97 -31.78
N ASN A 334 -3.77 4.64 -31.70
CA ASN A 334 -4.76 3.75 -31.11
C ASN A 334 -4.60 3.60 -29.58
N ASP A 335 -3.43 3.98 -29.06
CA ASP A 335 -3.05 3.84 -27.66
C ASP A 335 -2.85 5.20 -26.99
N LEU A 336 -3.04 5.23 -25.67
CA LEU A 336 -2.79 6.44 -24.88
C LEU A 336 -1.32 6.88 -25.04
N PRO A 337 -1.06 8.17 -25.26
CA PRO A 337 0.31 8.67 -25.23
C PRO A 337 0.89 8.48 -23.81
N PRO A 338 2.22 8.42 -23.65
CA PRO A 338 2.83 8.53 -22.34
C PRO A 338 2.31 9.78 -21.61
N LEU A 339 1.98 9.63 -20.32
CA LEU A 339 1.41 10.70 -19.50
C LEU A 339 2.33 11.00 -18.31
N ILE A 340 2.48 12.27 -17.97
CA ILE A 340 2.82 12.64 -16.59
C ILE A 340 1.51 12.80 -15.84
N THR A 341 1.37 12.11 -14.71
CA THR A 341 0.17 12.16 -13.88
C THR A 341 0.40 13.05 -12.66
N VAL A 342 -0.60 13.83 -12.29
CA VAL A 342 -0.50 14.85 -11.25
C VAL A 342 -1.65 14.68 -10.25
N HIS A 343 -1.34 14.63 -8.96
CA HIS A 343 -2.37 14.69 -7.91
C HIS A 343 -2.16 15.89 -7.01
N ILE A 344 -3.11 16.83 -7.03
CA ILE A 344 -3.09 18.02 -6.17
C ILE A 344 -4.15 17.87 -5.09
N ARG A 345 -3.74 17.63 -3.84
CA ARG A 345 -4.66 17.65 -2.68
C ARG A 345 -4.77 19.06 -2.13
N ARG A 346 -5.96 19.67 -2.18
CA ARG A 346 -6.24 21.06 -1.74
C ARG A 346 -7.56 21.23 -0.97
N GLY A 347 -8.61 20.51 -1.36
CA GLY A 347 -9.99 20.81 -0.98
C GLY A 347 -10.28 20.63 0.50
N ASP A 348 -10.00 19.46 1.07
CA ASP A 348 -10.36 19.14 2.46
C ASP A 348 -9.33 19.61 3.50
N PHE A 349 -8.10 19.92 3.10
CA PHE A 349 -7.04 20.38 4.01
C PHE A 349 -7.38 21.69 4.74
N THR A 350 -8.24 22.54 4.18
CA THR A 350 -8.74 23.75 4.86
C THR A 350 -9.70 23.44 6.02
N GLY A 351 -10.40 22.29 5.97
CA GLY A 351 -11.46 21.93 6.94
C GLY A 351 -10.98 21.14 8.15
N VAL A 352 -9.85 20.44 8.05
CA VAL A 352 -9.34 19.55 9.11
C VAL A 352 -8.33 20.20 10.06
N GLY A 353 -8.23 21.53 10.08
CA GLY A 353 -7.31 22.26 10.96
C GLY A 353 -5.82 21.98 10.70
N GLN A 354 -5.50 21.35 9.57
CA GLN A 354 -4.13 21.04 9.16
C GLN A 354 -3.40 22.26 8.56
N CYS A 355 -3.99 23.44 8.65
CA CYS A 355 -3.39 24.68 8.20
C CYS A 355 -3.17 25.61 9.39
N SER A 356 -1.92 26.02 9.60
CA SER A 356 -1.59 27.09 10.54
C SER A 356 -2.00 28.44 9.94
N ASN A 357 -2.40 29.39 10.79
CA ASN A 357 -2.78 30.75 10.35
C ASN A 357 -1.66 31.50 9.61
N ASP A 358 -0.39 31.06 9.74
CA ASP A 358 0.78 31.81 9.28
C ASP A 358 1.35 31.36 7.92
N LYS A 359 0.74 30.39 7.23
CA LYS A 359 1.21 29.91 5.90
C LYS A 359 0.05 29.72 4.91
N PRO A 360 0.27 29.90 3.60
CA PRO A 360 -0.74 29.59 2.60
C PRO A 360 -1.14 28.11 2.72
N CYS A 361 -2.38 27.85 3.12
CA CYS A 361 -2.92 26.50 3.29
C CYS A 361 -2.91 25.70 1.99
N ARG A 362 -3.01 26.41 0.86
CA ARG A 362 -3.08 25.85 -0.50
C ARG A 362 -1.81 26.20 -1.26
N THR A 363 -1.14 25.17 -1.77
CA THR A 363 0.01 25.31 -2.66
C THR A 363 -0.45 25.74 -4.05
N GLY A 364 0.15 26.81 -4.59
CA GLY A 364 -0.17 27.32 -5.92
C GLY A 364 0.16 26.33 -7.04
N THR A 365 -0.57 26.44 -8.15
CA THR A 365 -0.45 25.56 -9.32
C THR A 365 0.91 25.70 -10.01
N GLU A 366 1.58 26.84 -9.85
CA GLU A 366 2.91 27.13 -10.40
C GLU A 366 4.02 26.21 -9.88
N LEU A 367 3.96 25.79 -8.61
CA LEU A 367 4.95 24.87 -8.04
C LEU A 367 4.80 23.46 -8.62
N PHE A 368 3.55 23.03 -8.86
CA PHE A 368 3.28 21.77 -9.54
C PHE A 368 3.70 21.83 -11.01
N ALA A 369 3.45 22.96 -11.69
CA ALA A 369 3.90 23.14 -13.08
C ALA A 369 5.42 23.04 -13.20
N LYS A 370 6.16 23.71 -12.31
CA LYS A 370 7.62 23.59 -12.24
C LYS A 370 8.06 22.14 -12.00
N ALA A 371 7.43 21.44 -11.06
CA ALA A 371 7.75 20.04 -10.78
C ALA A 371 7.46 19.11 -11.97
N VAL A 372 6.40 19.38 -12.75
CA VAL A 372 6.12 18.67 -14.00
C VAL A 372 7.24 18.89 -15.02
N ASP A 373 7.74 20.12 -15.17
CA ASP A 373 8.85 20.41 -16.08
C ASP A 373 10.15 19.72 -15.65
N GLU A 374 10.42 19.64 -14.34
CA GLU A 374 11.54 18.87 -13.80
C GLU A 374 11.41 17.36 -14.11
N VAL A 375 10.21 16.80 -13.99
CA VAL A 375 9.92 15.40 -14.36
C VAL A 375 10.10 15.19 -15.87
N LYS A 376 9.58 16.08 -16.72
CA LYS A 376 9.79 16.03 -18.18
C LYS A 376 11.26 16.02 -18.53
N LYS A 377 12.03 16.92 -17.93
CA LYS A 377 13.48 17.02 -18.14
C LYS A 377 14.17 15.72 -17.75
N GLN A 378 13.88 15.19 -16.56
CA GLN A 378 14.48 13.93 -16.11
C GLN A 378 14.14 12.76 -17.05
N LEU A 379 12.88 12.63 -17.49
CA LEU A 379 12.47 11.59 -18.44
C LEU A 379 13.16 11.72 -19.81
N ALA A 380 13.35 12.94 -20.28
CA ALA A 380 14.09 13.20 -21.52
C ALA A 380 15.58 12.83 -21.39
N GLU A 381 16.22 13.22 -20.28
CA GLU A 381 17.66 12.99 -20.04
C GLU A 381 17.99 11.52 -19.75
N GLU A 382 17.20 10.86 -18.90
CA GLU A 382 17.50 9.50 -18.42
C GLU A 382 16.92 8.41 -19.33
N ARG A 383 15.79 8.69 -19.99
CA ARG A 383 15.03 7.69 -20.77
C ARG A 383 14.82 8.08 -22.23
N GLY A 384 15.24 9.26 -22.67
CA GLY A 384 14.96 9.76 -24.02
C GLY A 384 13.47 9.96 -24.30
N LEU A 385 12.63 10.04 -23.25
CA LEU A 385 11.17 10.11 -23.38
C LEU A 385 10.70 11.57 -23.37
N GLN A 386 10.06 11.98 -24.48
CA GLN A 386 9.37 13.26 -24.57
C GLN A 386 7.90 13.06 -24.22
N VAL A 387 7.43 13.72 -23.17
CA VAL A 387 6.09 13.52 -22.61
C VAL A 387 5.31 14.83 -22.63
N PRO A 388 4.54 15.11 -23.69
CA PRO A 388 3.80 16.38 -23.81
C PRO A 388 2.53 16.40 -22.95
N SER A 389 1.93 15.24 -22.70
CA SER A 389 0.61 15.11 -22.09
C SER A 389 0.68 15.03 -20.57
N VAL A 390 -0.16 15.82 -19.91
CA VAL A 390 -0.28 15.86 -18.44
C VAL A 390 -1.73 15.59 -18.06
N PHE A 391 -1.93 14.59 -17.21
CA PHE A 391 -3.21 14.24 -16.62
C PHE A 391 -3.21 14.63 -15.14
N ILE A 392 -4.29 15.24 -14.65
CA ILE A 392 -4.40 15.70 -13.27
C ILE A 392 -5.70 15.25 -12.60
N THR A 393 -5.59 14.91 -11.32
CA THR A 393 -6.71 14.73 -10.40
C THR A 393 -6.53 15.64 -9.19
N SER A 394 -7.66 16.07 -8.60
CA SER A 394 -7.69 16.99 -7.46
C SER A 394 -9.04 16.87 -6.75
N ASP A 395 -9.05 17.10 -5.44
CA ASP A 395 -10.27 17.22 -4.64
C ASP A 395 -10.82 18.67 -4.58
N GLU A 396 -10.20 19.59 -5.33
CA GLU A 396 -10.61 21.00 -5.43
C GLU A 396 -11.95 21.16 -6.18
N LYS A 397 -12.81 22.03 -5.65
CA LYS A 397 -14.15 22.29 -6.22
C LYS A 397 -14.26 23.67 -6.85
N GLU A 398 -13.31 24.56 -6.56
CA GLU A 398 -13.32 25.94 -7.06
C GLU A 398 -13.12 25.98 -8.59
N PRO A 399 -14.03 26.60 -9.37
CA PRO A 399 -13.91 26.67 -10.83
C PRO A 399 -12.62 27.34 -11.31
N LEU A 400 -12.17 28.40 -10.61
CA LEU A 400 -10.95 29.14 -10.96
C LEU A 400 -9.70 28.25 -10.97
N PHE A 401 -9.61 27.27 -10.07
CA PHE A 401 -8.51 26.31 -10.08
C PHE A 401 -8.53 25.47 -11.36
N TRP A 402 -9.71 25.00 -11.78
CA TRP A 402 -9.83 24.19 -13.00
C TRP A 402 -9.59 25.01 -14.27
N ASP A 403 -9.87 26.32 -14.24
CA ASP A 403 -9.49 27.26 -15.30
C ASP A 403 -7.96 27.41 -15.40
N GLU A 404 -7.26 27.58 -14.26
CA GLU A 404 -5.79 27.59 -14.20
C GLU A 404 -5.17 26.30 -14.75
N ILE A 405 -5.70 25.15 -14.33
CA ILE A 405 -5.26 23.84 -14.81
C ILE A 405 -5.48 23.70 -16.33
N SER A 406 -6.61 24.17 -16.84
CA SER A 406 -6.91 24.16 -18.27
C SER A 406 -5.98 25.08 -19.05
N ALA A 407 -5.61 26.24 -18.49
CA ALA A 407 -4.67 27.19 -19.08
C ALA A 407 -3.23 26.61 -19.18
N LEU A 408 -2.85 25.68 -18.29
CA LEU A 408 -1.60 24.91 -18.39
C LEU A 408 -1.65 23.83 -19.49
N GLY A 409 -2.80 23.64 -20.14
CA GLY A 409 -3.03 22.58 -21.14
C GLY A 409 -3.19 21.19 -20.54
N TRP A 410 -3.33 21.08 -19.21
CA TRP A 410 -3.49 19.80 -18.53
C TRP A 410 -4.93 19.31 -18.69
N ARG A 411 -5.13 18.01 -18.48
CA ARG A 411 -6.41 17.35 -18.69
C ARG A 411 -6.84 16.60 -17.44
N PHE A 412 -8.14 16.56 -17.18
CA PHE A 412 -8.74 15.89 -16.03
C PHE A 412 -10.03 15.19 -16.43
N ILE A 413 -10.46 14.21 -15.63
CA ILE A 413 -11.75 13.57 -15.80
C ILE A 413 -12.83 14.44 -15.15
N ASN A 414 -13.81 14.87 -15.93
CA ASN A 414 -15.00 15.52 -15.38
C ASN A 414 -16.03 14.44 -14.99
N HIS A 415 -15.88 13.89 -13.77
CA HIS A 415 -16.74 12.81 -13.29
C HIS A 415 -18.24 13.16 -13.28
N THR A 416 -18.59 14.44 -13.10
CA THR A 416 -19.97 14.94 -13.16
C THR A 416 -20.52 14.87 -14.57
N ALA A 417 -19.78 15.36 -15.57
CA ALA A 417 -20.19 15.28 -16.97
C ALA A 417 -20.31 13.83 -17.45
N GLU A 418 -19.41 12.97 -16.99
CA GLU A 418 -19.40 11.53 -17.30
C GLU A 418 -20.43 10.71 -16.49
N LYS A 419 -21.11 11.34 -15.52
CA LYS A 419 -22.04 10.70 -14.57
C LYS A 419 -21.44 9.46 -13.91
N THR A 420 -20.17 9.53 -13.53
CA THR A 420 -19.41 8.37 -13.03
C THR A 420 -20.05 7.79 -11.78
N LEU A 421 -20.44 8.67 -10.85
CA LEU A 421 -21.12 8.30 -9.61
C LEU A 421 -22.44 7.58 -9.91
N ASP A 422 -23.29 8.13 -10.78
CA ASP A 422 -24.58 7.52 -11.11
C ASP A 422 -24.43 6.14 -11.77
N ARG A 423 -23.34 5.94 -12.53
CA ARG A 423 -23.10 4.71 -13.31
C ARG A 423 -22.49 3.59 -12.49
N TYR A 424 -21.60 3.92 -11.55
CA TYR A 424 -20.76 2.93 -10.87
C TYR A 424 -20.82 3.00 -9.35
N GLY A 425 -21.37 4.07 -8.77
CA GLY A 425 -21.41 4.30 -7.33
C GLY A 425 -20.26 5.18 -6.83
N GLU A 426 -20.33 5.57 -5.56
CA GLU A 426 -19.45 6.60 -4.98
C GLU A 426 -17.98 6.19 -4.85
N TRP A 427 -17.68 4.89 -4.76
CA TRP A 427 -16.30 4.40 -4.74
C TRP A 427 -15.55 4.65 -6.04
N TYR A 428 -16.26 4.65 -7.17
CA TYR A 428 -15.61 4.54 -8.46
C TYR A 428 -14.89 5.79 -8.95
N PRO A 429 -15.37 7.03 -8.73
CA PRO A 429 -14.60 8.22 -9.09
C PRO A 429 -13.18 8.22 -8.51
N PRO A 430 -12.95 8.11 -7.18
CA PRO A 430 -11.59 8.10 -6.64
C PRO A 430 -10.79 6.83 -7.03
N LEU A 431 -11.44 5.69 -7.25
CA LEU A 431 -10.74 4.49 -7.72
C LEU A 431 -10.24 4.64 -9.16
N ILE A 432 -11.08 5.18 -10.06
CA ILE A 432 -10.69 5.48 -11.44
C ILE A 432 -9.51 6.45 -11.45
N ASP A 433 -9.56 7.50 -10.64
CA ASP A 433 -8.46 8.47 -10.50
C ASP A 433 -7.18 7.78 -9.98
N THR A 434 -7.28 6.94 -8.96
CA THR A 434 -6.12 6.19 -8.42
C THR A 434 -5.45 5.34 -9.49
N VAL A 435 -6.26 4.64 -10.30
CA VAL A 435 -5.77 3.80 -11.39
C VAL A 435 -5.13 4.68 -12.46
N ALA A 436 -5.82 5.72 -12.93
CA ALA A 436 -5.34 6.64 -13.96
C ALA A 436 -4.00 7.29 -13.56
N LEU A 437 -3.86 7.73 -12.31
CA LEU A 437 -2.59 8.27 -11.81
C LEU A 437 -1.45 7.24 -11.85
N SER A 438 -1.74 5.98 -11.57
CA SER A 438 -0.75 4.90 -11.55
C SER A 438 -0.25 4.50 -12.95
N LEU A 439 -0.96 4.91 -14.02
CA LEU A 439 -0.56 4.64 -15.41
C LEU A 439 0.49 5.64 -15.94
N GLY A 440 0.85 6.67 -15.17
CA GLY A 440 1.81 7.69 -15.59
C GLY A 440 3.23 7.14 -15.77
N VAL A 441 3.96 7.67 -16.77
CA VAL A 441 5.41 7.45 -16.91
C VAL A 441 6.25 8.43 -16.08
N GLY A 442 5.60 9.40 -15.46
CA GLY A 442 6.13 10.29 -14.44
C GLY A 442 5.01 10.79 -13.55
N PHE A 443 5.33 11.21 -12.33
CA PHE A 443 4.33 11.61 -11.34
C PHE A 443 4.71 12.89 -10.59
N VAL A 444 3.73 13.75 -10.35
CA VAL A 444 3.85 14.89 -9.43
C VAL A 444 2.71 14.87 -8.42
N GLY A 445 2.97 15.09 -7.13
CA GLY A 445 1.87 15.16 -6.17
C GLY A 445 2.15 15.94 -4.90
N THR A 446 1.16 16.05 -4.03
CA THR A 446 1.28 16.70 -2.71
C THR A 446 1.99 15.78 -1.71
N LEU A 447 3.07 16.26 -1.08
CA LEU A 447 3.90 15.45 -0.17
C LEU A 447 3.12 14.84 1.01
N ASP A 448 2.22 15.59 1.63
CA ASP A 448 1.48 15.16 2.82
C ASP A 448 0.22 14.32 2.49
N SER A 449 -0.02 14.00 1.21
CA SER A 449 -1.17 13.19 0.79
C SER A 449 -0.79 11.72 0.67
N THR A 450 -1.50 10.85 1.37
CA THR A 450 -1.35 9.39 1.22
C THR A 450 -1.69 8.94 -0.19
N PHE A 451 -2.68 9.60 -0.82
CA PHE A 451 -3.06 9.39 -2.21
C PHE A 451 -1.91 9.71 -3.17
N SER A 452 -1.29 10.89 -3.03
CA SER A 452 -0.12 11.22 -3.86
C SER A 452 1.05 10.29 -3.65
N THR A 453 1.34 9.95 -2.39
CA THR A 453 2.50 9.12 -2.06
C THR A 453 2.33 7.71 -2.64
N LEU A 454 1.14 7.11 -2.51
CA LEU A 454 0.86 5.80 -3.08
C LEU A 454 0.94 5.80 -4.61
N SER A 455 0.34 6.78 -5.28
CA SER A 455 0.45 6.91 -6.74
C SER A 455 1.89 7.11 -7.20
N ALA A 456 2.69 7.90 -6.47
CA ALA A 456 4.12 8.08 -6.75
C ALA A 456 4.88 6.76 -6.67
N ARG A 457 4.65 5.94 -5.61
CA ARG A 457 5.28 4.62 -5.46
C ARG A 457 4.96 3.72 -6.65
N ARG A 458 3.70 3.66 -7.07
CA ARG A 458 3.28 2.84 -8.22
C ARG A 458 3.92 3.30 -9.52
N VAL A 459 3.95 4.62 -9.79
CA VAL A 459 4.60 5.14 -11.00
C VAL A 459 6.10 4.83 -10.99
N GLU A 460 6.78 4.99 -9.85
CA GLU A 460 8.20 4.67 -9.75
C GLU A 460 8.45 3.17 -9.96
N ASP A 461 7.74 2.29 -9.26
CA ASP A 461 8.07 0.86 -9.25
C ASP A 461 7.46 0.09 -10.42
N TRP A 462 6.28 0.47 -10.90
CA TRP A 462 5.61 -0.21 -12.03
C TRP A 462 6.11 0.32 -13.38
N ASN A 463 6.36 1.63 -13.48
CA ASN A 463 6.64 2.27 -14.76
C ASN A 463 8.08 2.81 -14.88
N ARG A 464 8.90 2.66 -13.82
CA ARG A 464 10.24 3.29 -13.70
C ARG A 464 10.16 4.79 -13.95
N GLY A 465 9.08 5.40 -13.43
CA GLY A 465 8.75 6.79 -13.68
C GLY A 465 9.46 7.75 -12.73
N ALA A 466 9.80 8.94 -13.24
CA ALA A 466 10.36 10.01 -12.41
C ALA A 466 9.25 10.64 -11.56
N ILE A 467 9.55 10.89 -10.27
CA ILE A 467 8.56 11.39 -9.31
C ILE A 467 9.00 12.71 -8.67
N ARG A 468 8.04 13.60 -8.35
CA ARG A 468 8.25 14.78 -7.49
C ARG A 468 7.07 14.94 -6.53
N LEU A 469 7.37 15.15 -5.25
CA LEU A 469 6.37 15.50 -4.25
C LEU A 469 6.58 16.94 -3.80
N VAL A 470 5.56 17.77 -3.99
CA VAL A 470 5.56 19.18 -3.67
C VAL A 470 5.19 19.36 -2.20
N ASP A 471 6.08 20.01 -1.44
CA ASP A 471 5.86 20.35 -0.04
C ASP A 471 5.16 21.71 0.06
N ARG A 472 3.98 21.71 0.67
CA ARG A 472 3.18 22.92 0.88
C ARG A 472 3.86 23.97 1.76
N ARG A 473 4.82 23.56 2.59
CA ARG A 473 5.53 24.42 3.54
C ARG A 473 6.60 25.29 2.89
N LEU A 474 6.92 25.05 1.61
CA LEU A 474 7.90 25.78 0.81
C LEU A 474 7.27 26.94 0.01
N THR A 475 6.00 27.27 0.29
CA THR A 475 5.30 28.44 -0.25
C THR A 475 5.64 29.71 0.51
#